data_AF-A0A9N8VNL7-F1
#
_entry.id   AF-A0A9N8VNL7-F1
#
_cell.length_a   1.000
_cell.length_b   1.000
_cell.length_c   1.000
_cell.angle_alpha   90.00
_cell.angle_beta   90.00
_cell.angle_gamma   90.00
#
_symmetry.space_group_name_H-M   'P 1'
#
loop_
_entity.id
_entity.type
_entity.pdbx_description
1 polymer ?
#
loop_
_entity_poly.entity_id
_entity_poly.type
_entity_poly.pdbx_seq_one_letter_code
_entity_poly.pdbx_strand_id
1 'polypeptide(L)'
;MLHFMKILYTISFIFFALITVAALFLSAADVILEAWKDESKRIQYLTIIAVAYLLLGFLAVTVGLSRLFTTRRALANIPKSYVPIRKEDIPRSVHSYITKSLAEICDITLASQPSQKDTTQPGWGRPSTSLANIHFRTSIRQTTVIIEQAVQKSTSIVRHPSMTTQRYIDYLVECKLIDKIIGRLYVEGYERARFSEEETGEEHYKEFMRLVAVLLRMIRKNEIYYKSEIKEEVESNLEQ
;
A
#
# COMPACT_ATOMS: atom_id res chain seq x y z
N MET A 1 -10.92 -11.88 5.92
CA MET A 1 -11.43 -13.18 6.44
C MET A 1 -12.77 -13.59 5.80
N LEU A 2 -13.81 -12.74 5.79
CA LEU A 2 -15.13 -13.08 5.25
C LEU A 2 -15.14 -13.41 3.74
N HIS A 3 -14.31 -12.72 2.94
CA HIS A 3 -14.18 -13.00 1.50
C HIS A 3 -13.55 -14.37 1.21
N PHE A 4 -12.52 -14.74 1.96
CA PHE A 4 -11.85 -16.03 1.79
C PHE A 4 -12.80 -17.21 2.07
N MET A 5 -13.62 -17.11 3.13
CA MET A 5 -14.62 -18.13 3.47
C MET A 5 -15.71 -18.27 2.40
N LYS A 6 -16.15 -17.15 1.79
CA LYS A 6 -17.11 -17.17 0.68
C LYS A 6 -16.55 -17.85 -0.57
N ILE A 7 -15.28 -17.59 -0.89
CA ILE A 7 -14.59 -18.19 -2.04
C ILE A 7 -14.45 -19.70 -1.83
N LEU A 8 -14.01 -20.13 -0.65
CA LEU A 8 -13.80 -21.54 -0.34
C LEU A 8 -15.12 -22.34 -0.35
N TYR A 9 -16.20 -21.75 0.19
CA TYR A 9 -17.55 -22.34 0.11
C TYR A 9 -18.04 -22.47 -1.33
N THR A 10 -17.85 -21.43 -2.15
CA THR A 10 -18.31 -21.43 -3.54
C THR A 10 -17.57 -22.46 -4.39
N ILE A 11 -16.25 -22.58 -4.21
CA ILE A 11 -15.43 -23.57 -4.93
C ILE A 11 -15.81 -24.99 -4.52
N SER A 12 -15.94 -25.26 -3.21
CA SER A 12 -16.36 -26.57 -2.70
C SER A 12 -17.73 -26.98 -3.24
N PHE A 13 -18.69 -26.05 -3.22
CA PHE A 13 -20.02 -26.30 -3.76
C PHE A 13 -20.01 -26.60 -5.26
N ILE A 14 -19.28 -25.83 -6.06
CA ILE A 14 -19.15 -26.07 -7.52
C ILE A 14 -18.50 -27.42 -7.79
N PHE A 15 -17.46 -27.78 -7.04
CA PHE A 15 -16.77 -29.06 -7.17
C PHE A 15 -17.69 -30.25 -6.90
N PHE A 16 -18.41 -30.24 -5.78
CA PHE A 16 -19.38 -31.31 -5.46
C PHE A 16 -20.55 -31.35 -6.45
N ALA A 17 -21.04 -30.19 -6.90
CA ALA A 17 -22.09 -30.13 -7.92
C ALA A 17 -21.62 -30.76 -9.25
N LEU A 18 -20.38 -30.48 -9.68
CA LEU A 18 -19.81 -31.04 -10.89
C LEU A 18 -19.62 -32.56 -10.78
N ILE A 19 -19.14 -33.05 -9.64
CA ILE A 19 -19.04 -34.50 -9.38
C ILE A 19 -20.41 -35.16 -9.45
N THR A 20 -21.44 -34.54 -8.86
CA THR A 20 -22.81 -35.08 -8.86
C THR A 20 -23.37 -35.17 -10.28
N VAL A 21 -23.13 -34.14 -11.10
CA VAL A 21 -23.52 -34.14 -12.52
C VAL A 21 -22.76 -35.21 -13.30
N ALA A 22 -21.45 -35.35 -13.09
CA ALA A 22 -20.65 -36.39 -13.73
C ALA A 22 -21.11 -37.81 -13.35
N ALA A 23 -21.42 -38.04 -12.06
CA ALA A 23 -21.96 -39.30 -11.58
C ALA A 23 -23.32 -39.63 -12.21
N LEU A 24 -24.18 -38.63 -12.41
CA LEU A 24 -25.45 -38.81 -13.13
C LEU A 24 -25.22 -39.24 -14.59
N PHE A 25 -24.25 -38.62 -15.28
CA PHE A 25 -23.92 -39.01 -16.66
C PHE A 25 -23.31 -40.41 -16.75
N LEU A 26 -22.44 -40.77 -15.81
CA LEU A 26 -21.88 -42.13 -15.71
C LEU A 26 -22.98 -43.16 -15.48
N SER A 27 -23.89 -42.89 -14.55
CA SER A 27 -25.04 -43.78 -14.31
C SER A 27 -25.94 -43.91 -15.54
N ALA A 28 -26.17 -42.83 -16.29
CA ALA A 28 -26.93 -42.90 -17.53
C ALA A 28 -26.20 -43.72 -18.60
N ALA A 29 -24.87 -43.57 -18.72
CA ALA A 29 -24.05 -44.29 -19.69
C ALA A 29 -23.99 -45.80 -19.39
N ASP A 30 -23.78 -46.19 -18.13
CA ASP A 30 -23.73 -47.59 -17.70
C ASP A 30 -25.04 -48.30 -18.03
N VAL A 31 -26.17 -47.65 -17.74
CA VAL A 31 -27.50 -48.21 -17.97
C VAL A 31 -27.81 -48.32 -19.48
N ILE A 32 -27.34 -47.38 -20.32
CA ILE A 32 -27.47 -47.49 -21.78
C ILE A 32 -26.67 -48.67 -22.33
N LEU A 33 -25.45 -48.88 -21.81
CA LEU A 33 -24.60 -50.00 -22.21
C LEU A 33 -25.23 -51.36 -21.83
N GLU A 34 -25.88 -51.44 -20.66
CA GLU A 34 -26.61 -52.64 -20.23
C GLU A 34 -27.85 -52.90 -21.11
N ALA A 35 -28.59 -51.85 -21.48
CA ALA A 35 -29.75 -51.96 -22.36
C ALA A 35 -29.41 -52.45 -23.78
N TRP A 36 -28.16 -52.27 -24.24
CA TRP A 36 -27.71 -52.81 -25.54
C TRP A 36 -27.40 -54.30 -25.52
N LYS A 37 -27.12 -54.89 -24.35
CA LYS A 37 -26.79 -56.32 -24.24
C LYS A 37 -28.02 -57.22 -24.21
N ASP A 38 -29.19 -56.72 -23.80
CA ASP A 38 -30.40 -57.52 -23.60
C ASP A 38 -31.48 -57.21 -24.64
N GLU A 39 -31.55 -58.01 -25.73
CA GLU A 39 -32.31 -57.70 -26.94
C GLU A 39 -33.84 -57.85 -26.78
N SER A 40 -34.30 -58.68 -25.83
CA SER A 40 -35.72 -59.02 -25.66
C SER A 40 -36.53 -57.94 -24.92
N LYS A 41 -35.92 -57.22 -23.97
CA LYS A 41 -36.60 -56.21 -23.12
C LYS A 41 -36.09 -54.78 -23.31
N ARG A 42 -35.20 -54.56 -24.29
CA ARG A 42 -34.53 -53.29 -24.58
C ARG A 42 -35.46 -52.06 -24.56
N ILE A 43 -36.63 -52.16 -25.19
CA ILE A 43 -37.58 -51.04 -25.33
C ILE A 43 -38.24 -50.69 -23.98
N GLN A 44 -38.53 -51.69 -23.14
CA GLN A 44 -39.12 -51.48 -21.82
C GLN A 44 -38.14 -50.82 -20.85
N TYR A 45 -36.88 -51.25 -20.84
CA TYR A 45 -35.87 -50.62 -20.00
C TYR A 45 -35.62 -49.17 -20.42
N LEU A 46 -35.39 -48.90 -21.70
CA LEU A 46 -35.13 -47.54 -22.21
C LEU A 46 -36.27 -46.55 -21.88
N THR A 47 -37.52 -47.00 -21.93
CA THR A 47 -38.68 -46.14 -21.60
C THR A 47 -38.76 -45.82 -20.11
N ILE A 48 -38.57 -46.81 -19.21
CA ILE A 48 -38.54 -46.59 -17.76
C ILE A 48 -37.42 -45.61 -17.37
N ILE A 49 -36.24 -45.78 -17.95
CA ILE A 49 -35.07 -44.93 -17.71
C ILE A 49 -35.33 -43.49 -18.17
N ALA A 50 -35.85 -43.32 -19.39
CA ALA A 50 -36.16 -42.00 -19.93
C ALA A 50 -37.16 -41.25 -19.03
N VAL A 51 -38.20 -41.93 -18.56
CA VAL A 51 -39.18 -41.36 -17.63
C VAL A 51 -38.55 -41.00 -16.28
N ALA A 52 -37.72 -41.88 -15.72
CA ALA A 52 -37.06 -41.65 -14.43
C ALA A 52 -36.11 -40.44 -14.47
N TYR A 53 -35.27 -40.32 -15.51
CA TYR A 53 -34.35 -39.19 -15.66
C TYR A 53 -35.06 -37.87 -15.99
N LEU A 54 -36.13 -37.91 -16.79
CA LEU A 54 -36.97 -36.72 -17.03
C LEU A 54 -37.59 -36.20 -15.72
N LEU A 55 -38.13 -37.10 -14.90
CA LEU A 55 -38.71 -36.75 -13.61
C LEU A 55 -37.65 -36.18 -12.66
N LEU A 56 -36.48 -36.83 -12.58
CA LEU A 56 -35.36 -36.37 -11.75
C LEU A 56 -34.87 -34.98 -12.17
N GLY A 57 -34.68 -34.76 -13.48
CA GLY A 57 -34.28 -33.47 -14.03
C GLY A 57 -35.31 -32.38 -13.74
N PHE A 58 -36.60 -32.69 -13.90
CA PHE A 58 -37.70 -31.77 -13.58
C PHE A 58 -37.71 -31.38 -12.10
N LEU A 59 -37.51 -32.34 -11.19
CA LEU A 59 -37.45 -32.08 -9.76
C LEU A 59 -36.23 -31.22 -9.39
N ALA A 60 -35.06 -31.52 -9.96
CA ALA A 60 -33.83 -30.76 -9.75
C ALA A 60 -33.96 -29.30 -10.22
N VAL A 61 -34.54 -29.09 -11.41
CA VAL A 61 -34.82 -27.75 -11.96
C VAL A 61 -35.79 -27.00 -11.06
N THR A 62 -36.85 -27.65 -10.57
CA THR A 62 -37.85 -27.05 -9.68
C THR A 62 -37.21 -26.57 -8.36
N VAL A 63 -36.37 -27.40 -7.74
CA VAL A 63 -35.64 -27.03 -6.51
C VAL A 63 -34.63 -25.91 -6.78
N GLY A 64 -33.90 -25.97 -7.90
CA GLY A 64 -32.95 -24.94 -8.31
C GLY A 64 -33.60 -23.57 -8.53
N LEU A 65 -34.71 -23.55 -9.27
CA LEU A 65 -35.54 -22.36 -9.49
C LEU A 65 -36.09 -21.83 -8.17
N SER A 66 -36.64 -22.68 -7.31
CA SER A 66 -37.15 -22.29 -5.98
C SER A 66 -36.09 -21.57 -5.14
N ARG A 67 -34.85 -22.09 -5.13
CA ARG A 67 -33.73 -21.47 -4.41
C ARG A 67 -33.33 -20.12 -5.03
N LEU A 68 -33.27 -20.05 -6.37
CA LEU A 68 -32.93 -18.81 -7.08
C LEU A 68 -33.99 -17.72 -6.85
N PHE A 69 -35.27 -18.07 -6.90
CA PHE A 69 -36.35 -17.12 -6.66
C PHE A 69 -36.41 -16.68 -5.20
N THR A 70 -36.24 -17.57 -4.24
CA THR A 70 -36.26 -17.24 -2.80
C THR A 70 -35.12 -16.29 -2.44
N THR A 71 -33.91 -16.56 -2.93
CA THR A 71 -32.74 -15.69 -2.69
C THR A 71 -32.90 -14.32 -3.34
N ARG A 72 -33.36 -14.26 -4.60
CA ARG A 72 -33.65 -12.99 -5.27
C ARG A 72 -34.77 -12.20 -4.58
N ARG A 73 -35.83 -12.87 -4.12
CA ARG A 73 -36.92 -12.24 -3.35
C ARG A 73 -36.43 -11.74 -2.00
N ALA A 74 -35.57 -12.48 -1.31
CA ALA A 74 -34.98 -12.05 -0.05
C ALA A 74 -34.13 -10.76 -0.24
N LEU A 75 -33.32 -10.67 -1.29
CA LEU A 75 -32.57 -9.44 -1.61
C LEU A 75 -33.50 -8.27 -2.01
N ALA A 76 -34.58 -8.54 -2.73
CA ALA A 76 -35.56 -7.52 -3.10
C ALA A 76 -36.34 -7.00 -1.88
N ASN A 77 -36.53 -7.85 -0.86
CA ASN A 77 -37.21 -7.53 0.39
C ASN A 77 -36.30 -6.88 1.44
N ILE A 78 -34.98 -6.73 1.19
CA ILE A 78 -34.12 -5.92 2.06
C ILE A 78 -34.62 -4.48 1.94
N PRO A 79 -35.14 -3.85 3.02
CA PRO A 79 -35.59 -2.48 2.95
C PRO A 79 -34.38 -1.61 2.59
N LYS A 80 -34.40 -1.03 1.38
CA LYS A 80 -33.44 0.02 1.03
C LYS A 80 -33.71 1.16 1.99
N SER A 81 -32.71 1.59 2.75
CA SER A 81 -32.83 2.76 3.63
C SER A 81 -33.20 3.95 2.76
N TYR A 82 -34.50 4.25 2.69
CA TYR A 82 -35.03 5.34 1.90
C TYR A 82 -34.70 6.63 2.64
N VAL A 83 -33.76 7.41 2.11
CA VAL A 83 -33.50 8.75 2.61
C VAL A 83 -34.28 9.71 1.72
N PRO A 84 -35.36 10.34 2.22
CA PRO A 84 -36.18 11.25 1.43
C PRO A 84 -35.40 12.55 1.21
N ILE A 85 -34.64 12.61 0.11
CA ILE A 85 -33.84 13.79 -0.28
C ILE A 85 -34.62 14.63 -1.30
N ARG A 86 -35.62 14.08 -1.99
CA ARG A 86 -36.36 14.82 -3.03
C ARG A 86 -37.43 15.71 -2.43
N LYS A 87 -37.72 16.81 -3.12
CA LYS A 87 -38.82 17.75 -2.79
C LYS A 87 -40.19 17.08 -2.83
N GLU A 88 -40.31 15.98 -3.56
CA GLU A 88 -41.54 15.20 -3.70
C GLU A 88 -41.83 14.30 -2.49
N ASP A 89 -40.81 13.95 -1.69
CA ASP A 89 -40.90 12.89 -0.69
C ASP A 89 -41.36 13.39 0.69
N ILE A 90 -41.22 14.68 0.94
CA ILE A 90 -41.39 15.29 2.25
C ILE A 90 -42.11 16.65 2.15
N PRO A 91 -42.88 17.03 3.19
CA PRO A 91 -43.49 18.35 3.26
C PRO A 91 -42.48 19.48 3.07
N ARG A 92 -42.88 20.54 2.37
CA ARG A 92 -42.00 21.67 2.02
C ARG A 92 -41.30 22.31 3.24
N SER A 93 -41.98 22.34 4.39
CA SER A 93 -41.42 22.86 5.64
C SER A 93 -40.23 22.03 6.12
N VAL A 94 -40.34 20.71 6.09
CA VAL A 94 -39.28 19.77 6.49
C VAL A 94 -38.13 19.82 5.49
N HIS A 95 -38.42 19.82 4.18
CA HIS A 95 -37.40 19.95 3.15
C HIS A 95 -36.61 21.25 3.32
N SER A 96 -37.30 22.38 3.51
CA SER A 96 -36.65 23.68 3.72
C SER A 96 -35.79 23.70 4.97
N TYR A 97 -36.24 23.08 6.06
CA TYR A 97 -35.49 22.97 7.31
C TYR A 97 -34.20 22.16 7.11
N ILE A 98 -34.29 20.99 6.47
CA ILE A 98 -33.13 20.13 6.18
C ILE A 98 -32.14 20.84 5.27
N THR A 99 -32.60 21.50 4.20
CA THR A 99 -31.68 22.22 3.31
C THR A 99 -31.00 23.40 4.00
N LYS A 100 -31.73 24.09 4.90
CA LYS A 100 -31.16 25.20 5.68
C LYS A 100 -30.10 24.69 6.65
N SER A 101 -30.40 23.63 7.42
CA SER A 101 -29.43 23.06 8.35
C SER A 101 -28.21 22.48 7.64
N LEU A 102 -28.38 21.85 6.47
CA LEU A 102 -27.25 21.40 5.65
C LEU A 102 -26.40 22.56 5.14
N ALA A 103 -27.02 23.66 4.70
CA ALA A 103 -26.30 24.86 4.29
C ALA A 103 -25.53 25.46 5.48
N GLU A 104 -26.17 25.59 6.65
CA GLU A 104 -25.52 26.08 7.88
C GLU A 104 -24.35 25.18 8.29
N ILE A 105 -24.51 23.85 8.25
CA ILE A 105 -23.43 22.91 8.54
C ILE A 105 -22.32 23.03 7.50
N CYS A 106 -22.64 23.24 6.22
CA CYS A 106 -21.64 23.42 5.17
C CYS A 106 -20.82 24.68 5.42
N ASP A 107 -21.46 25.79 5.78
CA ASP A 107 -20.81 27.06 6.10
C ASP A 107 -19.94 26.93 7.35
N ILE A 108 -20.45 26.30 8.43
CA ILE A 108 -19.68 26.01 9.64
C ILE A 108 -18.48 25.13 9.31
N THR A 109 -18.67 24.09 8.48
CA THR A 109 -17.60 23.18 8.08
C THR A 109 -16.52 23.94 7.31
N LEU A 110 -16.92 24.75 6.34
CA LEU A 110 -16.00 25.57 5.55
C LEU A 110 -15.23 26.57 6.42
N ALA A 111 -15.92 27.23 7.36
CA ALA A 111 -15.31 28.14 8.32
C ALA A 111 -14.40 27.41 9.34
N SER A 112 -14.69 26.15 9.64
CA SER A 112 -13.91 25.31 10.57
C SER A 112 -12.71 24.62 9.92
N GLN A 113 -12.55 24.69 8.59
CA GLN A 113 -11.37 24.13 7.96
C GLN A 113 -10.13 24.85 8.49
N PRO A 114 -9.09 24.12 8.92
CA PRO A 114 -7.88 24.74 9.44
C PRO A 114 -7.23 25.58 8.34
N SER A 115 -6.88 26.82 8.69
CA SER A 115 -6.07 27.65 7.80
C SER A 115 -4.72 26.95 7.57
N GLN A 116 -4.19 27.01 6.35
CA GLN A 116 -2.88 26.43 6.03
C GLN A 116 -1.75 26.99 6.92
N LYS A 117 -1.94 28.20 7.47
CA LYS A 117 -1.01 28.82 8.42
C LYS A 117 -1.03 28.14 9.79
N ASP A 118 -2.19 27.61 10.21
CA ASP A 118 -2.40 27.00 11.54
C ASP A 118 -2.11 25.49 11.53
N THR A 119 -1.87 24.91 10.35
CA THR A 119 -1.52 23.48 10.17
C THR A 119 0.00 23.24 10.28
N THR A 120 0.75 24.16 10.90
CA THR A 120 2.18 23.99 11.12
C THR A 120 2.42 23.29 12.46
N GLN A 121 2.65 21.98 12.42
CA GLN A 121 3.20 21.28 13.57
C GLN A 121 4.72 21.55 13.65
N PRO A 122 5.25 21.99 14.80
CA PRO A 122 6.70 22.13 14.99
C PRO A 122 7.44 20.84 14.62
N GLY A 123 8.54 20.95 13.87
CA GLY A 123 9.37 19.81 13.45
C GLY A 123 8.88 19.04 12.22
N TRP A 124 7.69 19.36 11.68
CA TRP A 124 7.15 18.74 10.47
C TRP A 124 7.02 19.74 9.33
N GLY A 125 7.25 19.26 8.10
CA GLY A 125 6.96 20.05 6.92
C GLY A 125 5.47 20.14 6.60
N ARG A 126 5.07 21.25 5.99
CA ARG A 126 3.67 21.56 5.72
C ARG A 126 3.07 20.58 4.71
N PRO A 127 1.85 20.06 4.93
CA PRO A 127 1.25 19.00 4.09
C PRO A 127 1.00 19.39 2.63
N SER A 128 1.09 20.67 2.27
CA SER A 128 0.95 21.18 0.89
C SER A 128 2.28 21.60 0.22
N THR A 129 3.40 21.52 0.94
CA THR A 129 4.72 21.95 0.45
C THR A 129 5.55 20.74 -0.01
N SER A 130 6.65 20.97 -0.73
CA SER A 130 7.62 19.91 -1.09
C SER A 130 8.20 19.15 0.11
N LEU A 131 8.06 19.72 1.30
CA LEU A 131 8.49 19.14 2.57
C LEU A 131 7.35 18.37 3.28
N ALA A 132 6.22 18.12 2.62
CA ALA A 132 5.11 17.37 3.18
C ALA A 132 5.55 15.98 3.67
N ASN A 133 5.05 15.56 4.84
CA ASN A 133 5.38 14.30 5.50
C ASN A 133 6.86 14.11 5.88
N ILE A 134 7.67 15.17 5.86
CA ILE A 134 9.05 15.11 6.30
C ILE A 134 9.13 15.60 7.76
N HIS A 135 9.62 14.73 8.65
CA HIS A 135 9.98 15.13 10.01
C HIS A 135 11.44 15.58 10.05
N PHE A 136 11.66 16.89 10.25
CA PHE A 136 12.96 17.52 10.09
C PHE A 136 14.03 16.88 10.97
N ARG A 137 13.73 16.63 12.24
CA ARG A 137 14.66 16.02 13.19
C ARG A 137 15.11 14.62 12.75
N THR A 138 14.16 13.80 12.29
CA THR A 138 14.45 12.44 11.83
C THR A 138 15.25 12.47 10.55
N SER A 139 14.90 13.35 9.61
CA SER A 139 15.62 13.49 8.35
C SER A 139 17.05 13.99 8.55
N ILE A 140 17.29 14.95 9.45
CA ILE A 140 18.63 15.38 9.84
C ILE A 140 19.42 14.23 10.46
N ARG A 141 18.80 13.40 11.31
CA ARG A 141 19.49 12.23 11.87
C ARG A 141 19.90 11.22 10.79
N GLN A 142 19.07 11.05 9.76
CA GLN A 142 19.35 10.15 8.64
C GLN A 142 20.49 10.65 7.73
N THR A 143 20.84 11.93 7.74
CA THR A 143 21.92 12.44 6.88
C THR A 143 23.28 11.83 7.21
N THR A 144 23.50 11.37 8.46
CA THR A 144 24.75 10.69 8.82
C THR A 144 24.94 9.42 8.00
N VAL A 145 23.88 8.63 7.86
CA VAL A 145 23.90 7.38 7.10
C VAL A 145 24.14 7.66 5.62
N ILE A 146 23.52 8.72 5.08
CA ILE A 146 23.69 9.13 3.68
C ILE A 146 25.14 9.55 3.41
N ILE A 147 25.74 10.33 4.33
CA ILE A 147 27.15 10.75 4.21
C ILE A 147 28.08 9.54 4.31
N GLU A 148 27.87 8.66 5.28
CA GLU A 148 28.66 7.43 5.43
C GLU A 148 28.61 6.56 4.18
N GLN A 149 27.42 6.36 3.60
CA GLN A 149 27.25 5.61 2.35
C GLN A 149 27.94 6.31 1.17
N ALA A 150 27.87 7.64 1.09
CA ALA A 150 28.54 8.40 0.04
C ALA A 150 30.07 8.28 0.14
N VAL A 151 30.62 8.40 1.34
CA VAL A 151 32.07 8.25 1.60
C VAL A 151 32.54 6.83 1.33
N GLN A 152 31.79 5.82 1.79
CA GLN A 152 32.11 4.42 1.58
C GLN A 152 32.18 4.10 0.08
N LYS A 153 31.26 4.67 -0.70
CA LYS A 153 31.23 4.50 -2.15
C LYS A 153 32.44 5.16 -2.84
N SER A 154 32.89 6.32 -2.37
CA SER A 154 33.96 7.08 -3.02
C SER A 154 35.38 6.68 -2.59
N THR A 155 35.57 6.31 -1.33
CA THR A 155 36.93 6.18 -0.72
C THR A 155 37.14 4.89 0.07
N SER A 156 36.16 3.99 0.10
CA SER A 156 36.16 2.75 0.90
C SER A 156 36.33 2.95 2.42
N ILE A 157 36.34 4.19 2.91
CA ILE A 157 36.39 4.52 4.33
C ILE A 157 35.05 4.16 4.98
N VAL A 158 35.10 3.37 6.04
CA VAL A 158 33.92 2.94 6.81
C VAL A 158 34.04 3.43 8.24
N ARG A 159 32.94 4.01 8.75
CA ARG A 159 32.85 4.42 10.15
C ARG A 159 32.81 3.20 11.07
N HIS A 160 33.64 3.17 12.11
CA HIS A 160 33.57 2.13 13.13
C HIS A 160 32.29 2.27 13.99
N PRO A 161 31.59 1.18 14.37
CA PRO A 161 30.33 1.26 15.11
C PRO A 161 30.39 2.03 16.45
N SER A 162 31.53 2.03 17.14
CA SER A 162 31.73 2.77 18.40
C SER A 162 32.10 4.25 18.21
N MET A 163 32.30 4.70 16.97
CA MET A 163 32.70 6.07 16.67
C MET A 163 31.48 7.00 16.70
N THR A 164 31.60 8.19 17.29
CA THR A 164 30.54 9.21 17.25
C THR A 164 30.52 9.96 15.91
N THR A 165 29.40 10.62 15.60
CA THR A 165 29.25 11.33 14.33
C THR A 165 30.24 12.48 14.24
N GLN A 166 30.42 13.20 15.34
CA GLN A 166 31.43 14.26 15.46
C GLN A 166 32.82 13.72 15.12
N ARG A 167 33.27 12.67 15.82
CA ARG A 167 34.61 12.10 15.59
C ARG A 167 34.78 11.60 14.17
N TYR A 168 33.73 11.05 13.57
CA TYR A 168 33.73 10.62 12.17
C TYR A 168 33.95 11.78 11.21
N ILE A 169 33.26 12.90 11.42
CA ILE A 169 33.45 14.11 10.60
C ILE A 169 34.84 14.71 10.79
N ASP A 170 35.37 14.74 12.02
CA ASP A 170 36.73 15.20 12.28
C ASP A 170 37.78 14.36 11.52
N TYR A 171 37.58 13.03 11.47
CA TYR A 171 38.41 12.13 10.68
C TYR A 171 38.33 12.42 9.17
N LEU A 172 37.14 12.70 8.63
CA LEU A 172 36.99 13.08 7.22
C LEU A 172 37.65 14.42 6.89
N VAL A 173 37.71 15.34 7.86
CA VAL A 173 38.46 16.61 7.73
C VAL A 173 39.96 16.35 7.73
N GLU A 174 40.46 15.45 8.58
CA GLU A 174 41.86 15.04 8.61
C GLU A 174 42.30 14.38 7.29
N CYS A 175 41.45 13.52 6.72
CA CYS A 175 41.64 12.94 5.39
C CYS A 175 41.49 13.95 4.23
N LYS A 176 41.29 15.25 4.52
CA LYS A 176 41.07 16.33 3.53
C LYS A 176 39.89 16.11 2.58
N LEU A 177 38.94 15.25 2.95
CA LEU A 177 37.73 14.99 2.16
C LEU A 177 36.69 16.08 2.34
N ILE A 178 36.65 16.68 3.54
CA ILE A 178 35.71 17.75 3.92
C ILE A 178 36.50 18.94 4.47
N ASP A 179 36.01 20.15 4.21
CA ASP A 179 36.57 21.36 4.83
C ASP A 179 36.20 21.45 6.33
N LYS A 180 37.13 21.99 7.13
CA LYS A 180 36.98 22.09 8.59
C LYS A 180 35.77 22.93 9.02
N ILE A 181 35.45 24.01 8.29
CA ILE A 181 34.33 24.89 8.61
C ILE A 181 33.01 24.16 8.33
N ILE A 182 32.92 23.51 7.16
CA ILE A 182 31.73 22.75 6.76
C ILE A 182 31.49 21.55 7.70
N GLY A 183 32.55 20.84 8.08
CA GLY A 183 32.46 19.74 9.05
C GLY A 183 31.93 20.20 10.40
N ARG A 184 32.44 21.32 10.93
CA ARG A 184 31.97 21.91 12.20
C ARG A 184 30.48 22.29 12.13
N LEU A 185 30.08 23.01 11.08
CA LEU A 185 28.70 23.45 10.90
C LEU A 185 27.73 22.26 10.76
N TYR A 186 28.16 21.18 10.09
CA TYR A 186 27.38 19.94 10.02
C TYR A 186 27.17 19.33 11.41
N VAL A 187 28.25 19.19 12.19
CA VAL A 187 28.18 18.59 13.53
C VAL A 187 27.28 19.42 14.44
N GLU A 188 27.43 20.75 14.43
CA GLU A 188 26.61 21.65 15.24
C GLU A 188 25.12 21.52 14.89
N GLY A 189 24.76 21.53 13.60
CA GLY A 189 23.38 21.36 13.16
C GLY A 189 22.80 19.98 13.51
N TYR A 190 23.61 18.93 13.39
CA TYR A 190 23.23 17.56 13.75
C TYR A 190 23.01 17.40 15.26
N GLU A 191 23.93 17.93 16.08
CA GLU A 191 23.84 17.86 17.55
C GLU A 191 22.67 18.68 18.07
N ARG A 192 22.45 19.88 17.52
CA ARG A 192 21.25 20.69 17.82
C ARG A 192 19.99 19.90 17.51
N ALA A 193 19.85 19.33 16.31
CA ALA A 193 18.68 18.51 15.98
C ALA A 193 18.58 17.24 16.84
N ARG A 194 19.69 16.65 17.27
CA ARG A 194 19.66 15.41 18.06
C ARG A 194 19.31 15.64 19.52
N PHE A 195 19.87 16.66 20.14
CA PHE A 195 19.88 16.88 21.59
C PHE A 195 19.07 18.09 22.06
N SER A 196 18.67 19.01 21.17
CA SER A 196 17.83 20.15 21.56
C SER A 196 16.42 19.69 21.91
N GLU A 197 15.84 20.32 22.94
CA GLU A 197 14.43 20.18 23.30
C GLU A 197 13.50 20.85 22.28
N GLU A 198 13.97 21.90 21.61
CA GLU A 198 13.20 22.62 20.60
C GLU A 198 13.18 21.85 19.27
N GLU A 199 12.03 21.88 18.58
CA GLU A 199 11.91 21.31 17.25
C GLU A 199 12.56 22.19 16.19
N THR A 200 13.12 21.57 15.15
CA THR A 200 13.78 22.30 14.06
C THR A 200 12.74 23.02 13.20
N GLY A 201 12.91 24.32 12.98
CA GLY A 201 12.07 25.09 12.06
C GLY A 201 12.36 24.78 10.59
N GLU A 202 11.40 25.07 9.72
CA GLU A 202 11.50 24.79 8.28
C GLU A 202 12.71 25.50 7.61
N GLU A 203 12.97 26.76 7.98
CA GLU A 203 14.08 27.54 7.41
C GLU A 203 15.44 26.98 7.81
N HIS A 204 15.64 26.70 9.12
CA HIS A 204 16.84 26.06 9.63
C HIS A 204 17.06 24.68 8.99
N TYR A 205 15.99 23.91 8.78
CA TYR A 205 16.07 22.63 8.08
C TYR A 205 16.57 22.81 6.64
N LYS A 206 16.01 23.76 5.87
CA LYS A 206 16.46 24.04 4.50
C LYS A 206 17.93 24.44 4.44
N GLU A 207 18.37 25.29 5.37
CA GLU A 207 19.78 25.70 5.49
C GLU A 207 20.69 24.50 5.76
N PHE A 208 20.32 23.64 6.72
CA PHE A 208 21.06 22.43 7.02
C PHE A 208 21.14 21.48 5.80
N MET A 209 20.03 21.28 5.08
CA MET A 209 20.02 20.42 3.90
C MET A 209 20.87 20.98 2.75
N ARG A 210 20.96 22.31 2.59
CA ARG A 210 21.90 22.94 1.65
C ARG A 210 23.34 22.64 2.05
N LEU A 211 23.66 22.70 3.34
CA LEU A 211 24.98 22.36 3.85
C LEU A 211 25.34 20.89 3.58
N VAL A 212 24.40 19.96 3.81
CA VAL A 212 24.58 18.54 3.48
C VAL A 212 24.82 18.34 1.99
N ALA A 213 24.09 19.05 1.12
CA ALA A 213 24.30 18.98 -0.33
C ALA A 213 25.71 19.46 -0.74
N VAL A 214 26.21 20.54 -0.12
CA VAL A 214 27.58 21.02 -0.33
C VAL A 214 28.59 19.95 0.12
N LEU A 215 28.41 19.39 1.32
CA LEU A 215 29.28 18.36 1.87
C LEU A 215 29.35 17.12 0.97
N LEU A 216 28.20 16.60 0.52
CA LEU A 216 28.14 15.46 -0.42
C LEU A 216 28.82 15.77 -1.76
N ARG A 217 28.68 17.02 -2.26
CA ARG A 217 29.35 17.46 -3.48
C ARG A 217 30.87 17.50 -3.30
N MET A 218 31.36 17.92 -2.14
CA MET A 218 32.79 17.93 -1.82
C MET A 218 33.37 16.52 -1.79
N ILE A 219 32.70 15.58 -1.10
CA ILE A 219 33.12 14.17 -1.05
C ILE A 219 33.26 13.60 -2.47
N ARG A 220 32.24 13.80 -3.32
CA ARG A 220 32.26 13.33 -4.71
C ARG A 220 33.34 14.00 -5.57
N LYS A 221 33.65 15.28 -5.33
CA LYS A 221 34.71 15.97 -6.07
C LYS A 221 36.09 15.42 -5.67
N ASN A 222 36.31 15.26 -4.37
CA ASN A 222 37.59 14.84 -3.81
C ASN A 222 37.86 13.34 -4.02
N GLU A 223 36.83 12.53 -4.30
CA GLU A 223 36.96 11.17 -4.85
C GLU A 223 37.89 11.10 -6.07
N ILE A 224 37.72 12.04 -7.01
CA ILE A 224 38.47 12.06 -8.27
C ILE A 224 39.96 12.28 -8.00
N TYR A 225 40.26 13.14 -7.02
CA TYR A 225 41.63 13.48 -6.62
C TYR A 225 42.31 12.31 -5.89
N TYR A 226 41.59 11.66 -4.97
CA TYR A 226 42.12 10.52 -4.22
C TYR A 226 42.41 9.31 -5.11
N LYS A 227 41.55 9.07 -6.12
CA LYS A 227 41.72 7.97 -7.07
C LYS A 227 42.83 8.22 -8.09
N SER A 228 43.13 9.48 -8.43
CA SER A 228 44.29 9.82 -9.26
C SER A 228 45.60 9.71 -8.49
N GLU A 229 45.63 10.15 -7.22
CA GLU A 229 46.84 10.11 -6.38
C GLU A 229 47.25 8.66 -6.04
N ILE A 230 46.28 7.79 -5.72
CA ILE A 230 46.54 6.34 -5.55
C ILE A 230 47.03 5.69 -6.85
N LYS A 231 46.54 6.13 -8.03
CA LYS A 231 46.96 5.56 -9.32
C LYS A 231 48.41 5.95 -9.66
N GLU A 232 48.81 7.18 -9.37
CA GLU A 232 50.20 7.66 -9.53
C GLU A 232 51.15 6.97 -8.54
N GLU A 233 50.73 6.78 -7.29
CA GLU A 233 51.55 6.11 -6.27
C GLU A 233 51.74 4.62 -6.58
N VAL A 234 50.72 3.95 -7.13
CA VAL A 234 50.81 2.55 -7.58
C VAL A 234 51.63 2.40 -8.86
N GLU A 235 51.53 3.33 -9.82
CA GLU A 235 52.34 3.30 -11.05
C GLU A 235 53.83 3.57 -10.76
N SER A 236 54.17 4.46 -9.81
CA SER A 236 55.57 4.70 -9.43
C SER A 236 56.24 3.52 -8.71
N ASN A 237 55.47 2.70 -8.00
CA ASN A 237 55.94 1.49 -7.32
C ASN A 237 56.05 0.26 -8.25
N LEU A 238 55.52 0.35 -9.48
CA LEU A 238 55.60 -0.70 -10.50
C LEU A 238 56.74 -0.46 -11.51
N GLU A 239 57.25 0.77 -11.60
CA GLU A 239 58.40 1.14 -12.44
C GLU A 239 59.75 1.07 -11.70
N GLN A 240 59.76 0.70 -10.41
CA GLN A 240 60.97 0.38 -9.62
C GLN A 240 61.10 -1.13 -9.40
#